data_AF-A0AA85BLR2-F1
#
_entry.id   AF-A0AA85BLR2-F1
#
_cell.length_a   1.000
_cell.length_b   1.000
_cell.length_c   1.000
_cell.angle_alpha   90.00
_cell.angle_beta   90.00
_cell.angle_gamma   90.00
#
_symmetry.space_group_name_H-M   'P 1'
#
loop_
_entity.id
_entity.type
_entity.pdbx_description
1 polymer ?
#
loop_
_entity_poly.entity_id
_entity_poly.type
_entity_poly.pdbx_seq_one_letter_code
_entity_poly.pdbx_strand_id
1 'polypeptide(L)'
;MDSWLKEESVPSSFITLMDTVTIQKQPYGVVLIISPWNFPFILSFQPLIGAIAAGNSVLLKPSELTPACSQLIAELIPKYLDKELLYDVDLDYSKLCLIISQISDLLPFSLGD
;
A
#
# COMPACT_ATOMS: atom_id res chain seq x y z
N MET A 1 -14.77 -8.97 2.34
CA MET A 1 -14.30 -7.72 1.71
C MET A 1 -15.42 -6.70 1.67
N ASP A 2 -16.61 -7.12 1.21
CA ASP A 2 -17.80 -6.26 1.11
C ASP A 2 -18.21 -5.59 2.43
N SER A 3 -18.04 -6.27 3.57
CA SER A 3 -18.30 -5.69 4.90
C SER A 3 -17.30 -4.59 5.28
N TRP A 4 -16.06 -4.65 4.76
CA TRP A 4 -15.03 -3.65 5.03
C TRP A 4 -15.20 -2.43 4.13
N LEU A 5 -15.61 -2.63 2.87
CA LEU A 5 -15.85 -1.57 1.89
C LEU A 5 -17.21 -0.88 2.06
N LYS A 6 -18.14 -1.47 2.82
CA LYS A 6 -19.47 -0.91 3.04
C LYS A 6 -19.38 0.46 3.70
N GLU A 7 -20.19 1.39 3.22
CA GLU A 7 -20.35 2.71 3.81
C GLU A 7 -20.89 2.60 5.25
N GLU A 8 -20.25 3.32 6.15
CA GLU A 8 -20.65 3.37 7.55
C GLU A 8 -21.41 4.69 7.79
N SER A 9 -22.69 4.58 8.15
CA SER A 9 -23.49 5.74 8.54
C SER A 9 -23.10 6.15 9.96
N VAL A 10 -22.79 7.42 10.15
CA VAL A 10 -22.41 7.99 11.45
C VAL A 10 -23.56 8.82 12.01
N PRO A 11 -23.71 8.88 13.35
CA PRO A 11 -24.79 9.65 13.96
C PRO A 11 -24.65 11.14 13.63
N SER A 12 -25.74 11.72 13.10
CA SER A 12 -25.81 13.15 12.80
C SER A 12 -25.82 13.98 14.09
N SER A 13 -25.08 15.10 14.08
CA SER A 13 -25.13 16.10 15.15
C SER A 13 -26.28 17.07 14.91
N PHE A 14 -26.59 17.92 15.90
CA PHE A 14 -27.67 18.92 15.77
C PHE A 14 -27.51 19.85 14.55
N ILE A 15 -26.27 20.10 14.13
CA ILE A 15 -25.93 20.94 12.97
C ILE A 15 -26.19 20.21 11.65
N THR A 16 -25.96 18.90 11.59
CA THR A 16 -26.07 18.06 10.37
C THR A 16 -27.34 17.22 10.35
N LEU A 17 -28.37 17.65 11.11
CA LEU A 17 -29.58 16.86 11.36
C LEU A 17 -30.37 16.51 10.09
N MET A 18 -30.31 17.37 9.07
CA MET A 18 -30.98 17.15 7.77
C MET A 18 -30.05 16.51 6.73
N ASP A 19 -28.78 16.28 7.05
CA ASP A 19 -27.78 15.75 6.13
C ASP A 19 -27.60 14.25 6.32
N THR A 20 -27.23 13.57 5.22
CA THR A 20 -26.79 12.17 5.28
C THR A 20 -25.28 12.14 5.46
N VAL A 21 -24.82 11.72 6.64
CA VAL A 21 -23.38 11.64 6.96
C VAL A 21 -22.93 10.19 6.91
N THR A 22 -22.00 9.90 6.00
CA THR A 22 -21.46 8.56 5.76
C THR A 22 -19.95 8.60 5.64
N ILE A 23 -19.28 7.56 6.14
CA ILE A 23 -17.86 7.33 5.94
C ILE A 23 -17.67 6.33 4.80
N GLN A 24 -16.97 6.76 3.75
CA GLN A 24 -16.53 5.91 2.65
C GLN A 24 -15.02 5.67 2.76
N LYS A 25 -14.60 4.41 2.64
CA LYS A 25 -13.17 4.03 2.65
C LYS A 25 -12.68 3.97 1.22
N GLN A 26 -11.65 4.75 0.91
CA GLN A 26 -11.05 4.82 -0.42
C GLN A 26 -9.57 4.42 -0.36
N PRO A 27 -9.01 3.84 -1.44
CA PRO A 27 -7.59 3.55 -1.50
C PRO A 27 -6.77 4.86 -1.49
N TYR A 28 -5.58 4.80 -0.91
CA TYR A 28 -4.62 5.90 -0.93
C TYR A 28 -3.94 6.05 -2.30
N GLY A 29 -3.96 5.00 -3.13
CA GLY A 29 -3.30 4.98 -4.44
C GLY A 29 -2.09 4.05 -4.42
N VAL A 30 -0.87 4.61 -4.34
CA VAL A 30 0.38 3.84 -4.37
C VAL A 30 1.01 3.75 -2.97
N VAL A 31 1.32 2.54 -2.51
CA VAL A 31 1.91 2.26 -1.19
C VAL A 31 3.28 1.60 -1.34
N LEU A 32 4.29 2.13 -0.64
CA LEU A 32 5.62 1.51 -0.55
C LEU A 32 5.73 0.65 0.71
N ILE A 33 6.09 -0.62 0.54
CA ILE A 33 6.36 -1.57 1.63
C ILE A 33 7.86 -1.89 1.62
N ILE A 34 8.53 -1.59 2.73
CA ILE A 34 9.94 -1.95 2.95
C ILE A 34 9.97 -3.05 3.99
N SER A 35 10.38 -4.26 3.59
CA SER A 35 10.40 -5.40 4.52
C SER A 35 11.80 -5.64 5.13
N PRO A 36 11.87 -5.98 6.42
CA PRO A 36 13.13 -6.25 7.10
C PRO A 36 13.64 -7.69 6.87
N TRP A 37 14.89 -7.92 7.23
CA TRP A 37 15.64 -9.16 6.97
C TRP A 37 15.33 -10.33 7.91
N ASN A 38 14.71 -10.09 9.06
CA ASN A 38 14.53 -11.11 10.10
C ASN A 38 13.40 -12.10 9.78
N PHE A 39 12.33 -11.64 9.13
CA PHE A 39 11.27 -12.51 8.59
C PHE A 39 10.80 -11.99 7.24
N PRO A 40 11.63 -12.13 6.19
CA PRO A 40 11.44 -11.44 4.91
C PRO A 40 10.16 -11.86 4.18
N PHE A 41 9.61 -13.04 4.45
CA PHE A 41 8.32 -13.45 3.90
C PHE A 41 7.15 -12.79 4.64
N ILE A 42 6.97 -13.11 5.92
CA ILE A 42 5.77 -12.67 6.63
C ILE A 42 5.67 -11.14 6.71
N LEU A 43 6.79 -10.44 6.90
CA LEU A 43 6.82 -8.99 7.02
C LEU A 43 6.74 -8.27 5.65
N SER A 44 6.88 -9.00 4.54
CA SER A 44 6.55 -8.51 3.20
C SER A 44 5.07 -8.75 2.88
N PHE A 45 4.62 -10.00 3.03
CA PHE A 45 3.30 -10.44 2.55
C PHE A 45 2.15 -9.96 3.44
N GLN A 46 2.34 -9.87 4.76
CA GLN A 46 1.30 -9.42 5.67
C GLN A 46 0.82 -7.98 5.36
N PRO A 47 1.69 -6.96 5.23
CA PRO A 47 1.26 -5.63 4.80
C PRO A 47 0.81 -5.60 3.33
N LEU A 48 1.41 -6.42 2.46
CA LEU A 48 1.02 -6.52 1.05
C LEU A 48 -0.44 -6.94 0.87
N ILE A 49 -0.87 -7.97 1.59
CA ILE A 49 -2.25 -8.45 1.56
C ILE A 49 -3.22 -7.34 1.98
N GLY A 50 -2.88 -6.60 3.05
CA GLY A 50 -3.70 -5.48 3.52
C GLY A 50 -3.78 -4.34 2.49
N ALA A 51 -2.66 -3.99 1.86
CA ALA A 51 -2.61 -2.93 0.86
C ALA A 51 -3.41 -3.28 -0.40
N ILE A 52 -3.28 -4.50 -0.91
CA ILE A 52 -4.09 -5.02 -2.03
C ILE A 52 -5.56 -5.08 -1.63
N ALA A 53 -5.87 -5.54 -0.41
CA ALA A 53 -7.25 -5.63 0.04
C ALA A 53 -7.94 -4.27 0.17
N ALA A 54 -7.17 -3.21 0.46
CA ALA A 54 -7.65 -1.85 0.46
C ALA A 54 -7.74 -1.23 -0.95
N GLY A 55 -7.33 -1.95 -2.01
CA GLY A 55 -7.37 -1.50 -3.39
C GLY A 55 -6.20 -0.61 -3.81
N ASN A 56 -5.06 -0.70 -3.11
CA ASN A 56 -3.87 0.07 -3.45
C ASN A 56 -2.96 -0.69 -4.41
N SER A 57 -2.24 0.05 -5.27
CA SER A 57 -1.06 -0.44 -5.96
C SER A 57 0.12 -0.45 -4.99
N VAL A 58 0.99 -1.45 -5.08
CA VAL A 58 2.06 -1.65 -4.09
C VAL A 58 3.42 -1.64 -4.75
N LEU A 59 4.38 -1.02 -4.08
CA LEU A 59 5.79 -1.15 -4.39
C LEU A 59 6.43 -1.93 -3.24
N LEU A 60 6.98 -3.11 -3.51
CA LEU A 60 7.58 -3.94 -2.47
C LEU A 60 9.10 -3.92 -2.62
N LYS A 61 9.79 -3.45 -1.58
CA LYS A 61 11.25 -3.51 -1.48
C LYS A 61 11.65 -4.44 -0.34
N PRO A 62 12.04 -5.69 -0.63
CA PRO A 62 12.57 -6.59 0.38
C PRO A 62 14.00 -6.20 0.79
N SER A 63 14.43 -6.66 1.96
CA SER A 63 15.76 -6.35 2.48
C SER A 63 16.88 -6.93 1.61
N GLU A 64 17.88 -6.10 1.32
CA GLU A 64 19.11 -6.49 0.62
C GLU A 64 19.94 -7.55 1.36
N LEU A 65 19.72 -7.70 2.67
CA LEU A 65 20.42 -8.69 3.50
C LEU A 65 19.88 -10.12 3.31
N THR A 66 18.79 -10.29 2.56
CA THR A 66 18.16 -11.59 2.29
C THR A 66 17.99 -11.84 0.78
N PRO A 67 19.09 -11.91 0.00
CA PRO A 67 19.03 -11.90 -1.47
C PRO A 67 18.26 -13.07 -2.08
N ALA A 68 18.38 -14.28 -1.50
CA ALA A 68 17.65 -15.46 -1.97
C ALA A 68 16.13 -15.32 -1.79
N CYS A 69 15.69 -14.66 -0.70
CA CYS A 69 14.26 -14.40 -0.47
C CYS A 69 13.75 -13.32 -1.42
N SER A 70 14.51 -12.23 -1.57
CA SER A 70 14.18 -11.15 -2.50
C SER A 70 14.00 -11.67 -3.93
N GLN A 71 14.97 -12.47 -4.41
CA GLN A 71 14.89 -13.06 -5.75
C GLN A 71 13.68 -14.00 -5.92
N LEU A 72 13.38 -14.83 -4.91
CA LEU A 72 12.20 -15.70 -4.95
C LEU A 72 10.90 -14.89 -5.00
N ILE A 73 10.81 -13.81 -4.24
CA ILE A 73 9.67 -12.89 -4.25
C ILE A 73 9.54 -12.23 -5.64
N ALA A 74 10.65 -11.75 -6.22
CA ALA A 74 10.72 -11.19 -7.57
C ALA A 74 10.19 -12.14 -8.64
N GLU A 75 10.49 -13.43 -8.52
CA GLU A 75 10.07 -14.45 -9.48
C GLU A 75 8.62 -14.89 -9.29
N LEU A 76 8.12 -14.90 -8.05
CA LEU A 76 6.77 -15.39 -7.74
C LEU A 76 5.71 -14.34 -8.03
N ILE A 77 5.96 -13.08 -7.67
CA ILE A 77 4.91 -12.06 -7.74
C ILE A 77 4.36 -11.88 -9.16
N PRO A 78 5.17 -11.72 -10.21
CA PRO A 78 4.67 -11.56 -11.58
C PRO A 78 3.93 -12.79 -12.14
N LYS A 79 4.03 -13.96 -11.47
CA LYS A 79 3.33 -15.19 -11.88
C LYS A 79 1.91 -15.26 -11.32
N TYR A 80 1.64 -14.57 -10.20
CA TYR A 80 0.36 -14.68 -9.48
C TYR A 80 -0.37 -13.34 -9.32
N LEU A 81 0.32 -12.22 -9.47
CA LEU A 81 -0.20 -10.86 -9.30
C LEU A 81 0.11 -10.03 -10.55
N ASP A 82 -0.76 -9.05 -10.83
CA ASP A 82 -0.55 -8.13 -11.94
C ASP A 82 0.73 -7.31 -11.72
N LYS A 83 1.54 -7.22 -12.78
CA LYS A 83 2.84 -6.53 -12.77
C LYS A 83 2.74 -5.03 -12.48
N GLU A 84 1.58 -4.43 -12.71
CA GLU A 84 1.31 -3.02 -12.43
C GLU A 84 1.09 -2.74 -10.94
N LEU A 85 0.73 -3.78 -10.17
CA LEU A 85 0.44 -3.69 -8.74
C LEU A 85 1.67 -3.98 -7.88
N LEU A 86 2.77 -4.46 -8.46
CA LEU A 86 3.96 -4.82 -7.69
C LEU A 86 5.25 -4.84 -8.50
N TYR A 87 6.13 -3.91 -8.16
CA TYR A 87 7.52 -3.92 -8.61
C TYR A 87 8.38 -4.42 -7.45
N ASP A 88 9.04 -5.58 -7.64
CA ASP A 88 10.19 -5.92 -6.83
C ASP A 88 11.36 -5.11 -7.38
N VAL A 89 11.93 -4.27 -6.54
CA VAL A 89 13.05 -3.46 -6.96
C VAL A 89 14.17 -3.69 -5.96
N ASP A 90 15.22 -4.33 -6.47
CA ASP A 90 16.55 -4.34 -5.87
C ASP A 90 17.10 -2.90 -5.89
N LEU A 91 16.50 -2.06 -5.04
CA LEU A 91 16.78 -0.63 -4.91
C LEU A 91 17.92 -0.49 -3.92
N ASP A 92 19.05 -0.05 -4.43
CA ASP A 92 19.99 0.73 -3.64
C ASP A 92 19.26 1.98 -3.07
N TYR A 93 19.74 2.46 -1.93
CA TYR A 93 19.19 3.61 -1.19
C TYR A 93 18.99 4.83 -2.11
N SER A 94 19.88 5.06 -3.08
CA SER A 94 19.78 6.19 -4.01
C SER A 94 18.54 6.13 -4.91
N LYS A 95 18.17 4.95 -5.41
CA LYS A 95 16.98 4.80 -6.26
C LYS A 95 15.70 4.85 -5.40
N LEU A 96 15.76 4.37 -4.16
CA LEU A 96 14.65 4.43 -3.22
C LEU A 96 14.33 5.89 -2.87
N CYS A 97 15.33 6.73 -2.61
CA CYS A 97 15.15 8.18 -2.42
C CYS A 97 14.51 8.85 -3.64
N LEU A 98 14.88 8.44 -4.85
CA LEU A 98 14.31 8.98 -6.08
C LEU A 98 12.82 8.64 -6.23
N ILE A 99 12.45 7.40 -5.94
CA ILE A 99 11.04 6.96 -5.94
C ILE A 99 10.25 7.66 -4.84
N ILE A 100 10.80 7.78 -3.63
CA ILE A 100 10.15 8.53 -2.54
C ILE A 100 9.93 9.98 -2.97
N SER A 101 10.90 10.61 -3.62
CA SER A 101 10.74 11.97 -4.16
C SER A 101 9.60 12.03 -5.18
N GLN A 102 9.55 11.10 -6.13
CA GLN A 102 8.50 11.05 -7.15
C GLN A 102 7.11 10.81 -6.55
N ILE A 103 6.98 9.92 -5.56
CA ILE A 103 5.72 9.65 -4.87
C ILE A 103 5.30 10.85 -4.01
N SER A 104 6.26 11.50 -3.32
CA SER A 104 6.04 12.74 -2.56
C SER A 104 5.52 13.86 -3.45
N ASP A 105 6.09 14.02 -4.65
CA ASP A 105 5.67 15.04 -5.61
C ASP A 105 4.26 14.75 -6.19
N LEU A 106 3.82 13.49 -6.16
CA LEU A 106 2.47 13.05 -6.54
C LEU A 106 1.45 13.13 -5.38
N LEU A 107 1.90 13.36 -4.14
CA LEU A 107 1.07 13.52 -2.94
C LEU A 107 1.02 14.99 -2.42
N PRO A 108 0.78 16.03 -3.25
CA PRO A 108 0.74 17.39 -2.71
C PRO A 108 -0.54 17.72 -1.91
N PHE A 109 -1.56 16.84 -1.82
CA PHE A 109 -2.86 17.24 -1.28
C PHE A 109 -3.72 16.05 -0.83
N SER A 110 -3.85 15.81 0.49
CA SER A 110 -4.99 15.05 1.08
C SER A 110 -5.04 15.08 2.62
N LEU A 111 -4.11 15.73 3.31
CA LEU A 111 -4.11 15.85 4.79
C LEU A 111 -4.50 17.26 5.27
N GLY A 112 -5.41 17.89 4.54
CA GLY A 112 -5.91 19.21 4.87
C GLY A 112 -7.13 19.56 4.03
N ASP A 113 -8.22 18.84 4.24
CA ASP A 113 -9.62 19.30 4.08
C ASP A 113 -10.53 18.38 4.93
#